data_AF-A0A845DZD6-F1
#
_entry.id   AF-A0A845DZD6-F1
#
_cell.length_a   1.000
_cell.length_b   1.000
_cell.length_c   1.000
_cell.angle_alpha   90.00
_cell.angle_beta   90.00
_cell.angle_gamma   90.00
#
_symmetry.space_group_name_H-M   'P 1'
#
loop_
_entity.id
_entity.type
_entity.pdbx_description
1 polymer ?
#
loop_
_entity_poly.entity_id
_entity_poly.type
_entity_poly.pdbx_seq_one_letter_code
_entity_poly.pdbx_strand_id
1 'polypeptide(L)'
;RFNQVLDRLSTLGAPSGERHRMPSGSAYGAINVDSNACTLCMACVSNCPTPALKAGSDQPALSFLEADCVQCGLCEAACPEEAITLTPGFLAAPERTERPICHEEAAFACIACGKPFATASTVATIKAKLANHPYFAGDAMARLEMCEDCRVKDVWQTMARVPKAQLKV
;
A
#
# COMPACT_ATOMS: atom_id res chain seq x y z
N ARG A 1 24.88 -2.77 -8.83
CA ARG A 1 26.35 -2.58 -8.62
C ARG A 1 26.69 -2.54 -7.13
N PHE A 2 26.03 -1.73 -6.29
CA PHE A 2 26.32 -1.68 -4.85
C PHE A 2 26.05 -3.00 -4.09
N ASN A 3 24.92 -3.67 -4.33
CA ASN A 3 24.65 -4.97 -3.67
C ASN A 3 25.73 -6.02 -3.95
N GLN A 4 26.24 -6.10 -5.19
CA GLN A 4 27.34 -6.99 -5.57
C GLN A 4 28.65 -6.65 -4.84
N VAL A 5 28.90 -5.36 -4.57
CA VAL A 5 30.05 -4.92 -3.77
C VAL A 5 29.87 -5.38 -2.32
N LEU A 6 28.69 -5.19 -1.73
CA LEU A 6 28.38 -5.67 -0.39
C LEU A 6 28.49 -7.21 -0.28
N ASP A 7 28.04 -7.95 -1.31
CA ASP A 7 28.23 -9.41 -1.39
C ASP A 7 29.70 -9.77 -1.47
N ARG A 8 30.50 -9.05 -2.26
CA ARG A 8 31.93 -9.33 -2.32
C ARG A 8 32.62 -9.05 -0.99
N LEU A 9 32.28 -7.95 -0.31
CA LEU A 9 32.86 -7.59 0.97
C LEU A 9 32.49 -8.61 2.07
N SER A 10 31.28 -9.17 2.06
CA SER A 10 30.90 -10.23 3.00
C SER A 10 31.67 -11.53 2.79
N THR A 11 32.19 -11.81 1.58
CA THR A 11 33.11 -12.95 1.36
C THR A 11 34.53 -12.70 1.85
N LEU A 12 34.91 -11.45 2.08
CA LEU A 12 36.27 -11.05 2.47
C LEU A 12 36.41 -10.74 3.97
N GLY A 13 35.30 -10.66 4.71
CA GLY A 13 35.28 -10.33 6.13
C GLY A 13 33.94 -10.62 6.78
N ALA A 14 33.80 -10.24 8.05
CA ALA A 14 32.55 -10.41 8.79
C ALA A 14 31.67 -9.16 8.63
N PRO A 15 30.48 -9.26 7.99
CA PRO A 15 29.50 -8.17 7.99
C PRO A 15 29.07 -7.85 9.43
N SER A 16 28.84 -6.57 9.73
CA SER A 16 28.45 -6.17 11.09
C SER A 16 27.05 -6.62 11.49
N GLY A 17 26.19 -7.01 10.54
CA GLY A 17 24.80 -7.37 10.79
C GLY A 17 23.88 -6.18 11.07
N GLU A 18 24.42 -4.97 11.03
CA GLU A 18 23.72 -3.75 11.46
C GLU A 18 23.44 -2.82 10.27
N ARG A 19 22.46 -1.92 10.47
CA ARG A 19 22.20 -0.83 9.53
C ARG A 19 23.18 0.30 9.73
N HIS A 20 23.87 0.69 8.66
CA HIS A 20 24.74 1.86 8.62
C HIS A 20 23.99 3.03 8.03
N ARG A 21 23.93 4.14 8.78
CA ARG A 21 23.26 5.38 8.33
C ARG A 21 24.09 6.07 7.26
N MET A 22 23.42 6.60 6.25
CA MET A 22 24.04 7.44 5.22
C MET A 22 23.46 8.87 5.25
N PRO A 23 24.15 9.87 4.67
CA PRO A 23 23.61 11.21 4.51
C PRO A 23 22.30 11.23 3.71
N SER A 24 21.48 12.25 3.93
CA SER A 24 20.28 12.48 3.11
C SER A 24 20.63 12.60 1.62
N GLY A 25 19.78 12.07 0.75
CA GLY A 25 20.02 12.00 -0.71
C GLY A 25 20.86 10.82 -1.17
N SER A 26 21.26 9.92 -0.26
CA SER A 26 21.94 8.67 -0.65
C SER A 26 20.99 7.74 -1.40
N ALA A 27 21.49 7.08 -2.44
CA ALA A 27 20.69 6.20 -3.30
C ALA A 27 20.36 4.82 -2.69
N TYR A 28 20.64 4.60 -1.41
CA TYR A 28 20.44 3.32 -0.73
C TYR A 28 19.85 3.55 0.66
N GLY A 29 18.98 2.65 1.08
CA GLY A 29 18.31 2.75 2.37
C GLY A 29 17.12 1.82 2.47
N ALA A 30 16.48 1.88 3.63
CA ALA A 30 15.21 1.23 3.87
C ALA A 30 14.07 2.26 3.83
N ILE A 31 12.86 1.76 4.06
CA ILE A 31 11.71 2.57 4.41
C ILE A 31 11.19 2.12 5.76
N ASN A 32 10.52 3.02 6.47
CA ASN A 32 9.70 2.68 7.62
C ASN A 32 8.22 2.85 7.24
N VAL A 33 7.38 1.89 7.61
CA VAL A 33 5.94 1.92 7.34
C VAL A 33 5.22 1.97 8.69
N ASP A 34 4.47 3.05 8.94
CA ASP A 34 3.58 3.12 10.10
C ASP A 34 2.34 2.26 9.84
N SER A 35 2.27 1.12 10.53
CA SER A 35 1.14 0.18 10.43
C SER A 35 -0.19 0.74 10.93
N ASN A 36 -0.19 1.82 11.72
CA ASN A 36 -1.44 2.45 12.19
C ASN A 36 -2.01 3.43 11.16
N ALA A 37 -1.16 3.97 10.27
CA ALA A 37 -1.56 4.92 9.23
C ALA A 37 -1.70 4.26 7.85
N CYS A 38 -0.94 3.19 7.58
CA CYS A 38 -0.96 2.52 6.28
C CYS A 38 -2.32 1.85 6.02
N THR A 39 -3.00 2.27 4.96
CA THR A 39 -4.30 1.69 4.56
C THR A 39 -4.17 0.56 3.53
N LEU A 40 -2.95 0.22 3.11
CA LEU A 40 -2.68 -0.74 2.01
C LEU A 40 -3.35 -0.33 0.69
N CYS A 41 -3.44 0.97 0.39
CA CYS A 41 -4.02 1.50 -0.85
C CYS A 41 -3.16 1.23 -2.11
N MET A 42 -1.94 0.73 -1.92
CA MET A 42 -0.97 0.36 -2.98
C MET A 42 -0.47 1.50 -3.88
N ALA A 43 -0.76 2.77 -3.56
CA ALA A 43 -0.21 3.91 -4.29
C ALA A 43 1.34 3.89 -4.35
N CYS A 44 1.99 3.52 -3.24
CA CYS A 44 3.44 3.40 -3.15
C CYS A 44 4.02 2.30 -4.05
N VAL A 45 3.29 1.19 -4.26
CA VAL A 45 3.67 0.10 -5.17
C VAL A 45 3.57 0.59 -6.61
N SER A 46 2.45 1.23 -6.99
CA SER A 46 2.24 1.76 -8.34
C SER A 46 3.25 2.85 -8.73
N ASN A 47 3.74 3.62 -7.76
CA ASN A 47 4.71 4.69 -7.97
C ASN A 47 6.17 4.25 -7.82
N CYS A 48 6.44 2.99 -7.45
CA CYS A 48 7.80 2.51 -7.32
C CYS A 48 8.41 2.32 -8.73
N PRO A 49 9.47 3.08 -9.10
CA PRO A 49 10.10 2.93 -10.42
C PRO A 49 10.99 1.67 -10.49
N THR A 50 11.15 0.99 -9.36
CA THR A 50 11.88 -0.28 -9.22
C THR A 50 10.95 -1.33 -8.62
N PRO A 51 11.32 -2.63 -8.64
CA PRO A 51 10.52 -3.67 -7.99
C PRO A 51 10.74 -3.76 -6.46
N ALA A 52 11.17 -2.68 -5.80
CA ALA A 52 11.44 -2.67 -4.36
C ALA A 52 10.17 -2.90 -3.53
N LEU A 53 9.07 -2.24 -3.88
CA LEU A 53 7.77 -2.43 -3.21
C LEU A 53 6.88 -3.40 -4.00
N LYS A 54 6.20 -4.30 -3.29
CA LYS A 54 5.23 -5.22 -3.90
C LYS A 54 4.01 -5.42 -3.01
N ALA A 55 2.86 -5.54 -3.66
CA ALA A 55 1.62 -6.00 -3.04
C ALA A 55 1.66 -7.53 -2.81
N GLY A 56 0.95 -8.01 -1.79
CA GLY A 56 0.70 -9.43 -1.55
C GLY A 56 -0.18 -10.06 -2.64
N SER A 57 -0.05 -11.37 -2.83
CA SER A 57 -0.82 -12.15 -3.81
C SER A 57 -2.21 -12.53 -3.29
N ASP A 58 -2.25 -13.18 -2.13
CA ASP A 58 -3.45 -13.82 -1.59
C ASP A 58 -4.17 -12.94 -0.56
N GLN A 59 -3.39 -12.13 0.16
CA GLN A 59 -3.87 -11.19 1.15
C GLN A 59 -3.28 -9.80 0.92
N PRO A 60 -4.00 -8.73 1.29
CA PRO A 60 -3.46 -7.38 1.29
C PRO A 60 -2.23 -7.28 2.19
N ALA A 61 -1.07 -7.17 1.56
CA ALA A 61 0.20 -6.99 2.24
C ALA A 61 1.09 -6.05 1.43
N LEU A 62 1.92 -5.28 2.11
CA LEU A 62 2.99 -4.47 1.54
C LEU A 62 4.31 -5.11 1.93
N SER A 63 5.15 -5.40 0.95
CA SER A 63 6.50 -5.94 1.17
C SER A 63 7.56 -5.06 0.53
N PHE A 64 8.76 -5.08 1.11
CA PHE A 64 9.88 -4.24 0.68
C PHE A 64 11.13 -5.09 0.47
N LEU A 65 11.89 -4.80 -0.59
CA LEU A 65 13.19 -5.38 -0.87
C LEU A 65 14.23 -4.26 -0.97
N GLU A 66 15.13 -4.19 0.02
CA GLU A 66 16.14 -3.13 0.12
C GLU A 66 17.09 -3.13 -1.07
N ALA A 67 17.48 -4.31 -1.57
CA ALA A 67 18.39 -4.45 -2.69
C ALA A 67 17.91 -3.73 -3.97
N ASP A 68 16.61 -3.56 -4.15
CA ASP A 68 16.04 -2.89 -5.33
C ASP A 68 15.67 -1.42 -5.08
N CYS A 69 15.82 -0.94 -3.84
CA CYS A 69 15.47 0.42 -3.48
C CYS A 69 16.57 1.40 -3.90
N VAL A 70 16.16 2.49 -4.55
CA VAL A 70 17.05 3.59 -4.97
C VAL A 70 16.83 4.89 -4.18
N GLN A 71 16.04 4.83 -3.10
CA GLN A 71 15.70 5.98 -2.23
C GLN A 71 15.16 7.20 -2.98
N CYS A 72 14.35 6.99 -4.02
CA CYS A 72 13.79 8.08 -4.84
C CYS A 72 12.71 8.93 -4.15
N GLY A 73 12.16 8.48 -3.01
CA GLY A 73 11.11 9.21 -2.29
C GLY A 73 9.71 9.19 -2.90
N LEU A 74 9.51 8.59 -4.08
CA LEU A 74 8.20 8.54 -4.73
C LEU A 74 7.15 7.78 -3.91
N CYS A 75 7.56 6.78 -3.11
CA CYS A 75 6.64 6.04 -2.25
C CYS A 75 6.14 6.86 -1.05
N GLU A 76 7.01 7.68 -0.45
CA GLU A 76 6.68 8.63 0.62
C GLU A 76 5.75 9.71 0.06
N ALA A 77 6.12 10.34 -1.06
CA ALA A 77 5.30 11.39 -1.69
C ALA A 77 3.94 10.91 -2.20
N ALA A 78 3.82 9.66 -2.65
CA ALA A 78 2.57 9.10 -3.15
C ALA A 78 1.64 8.59 -2.03
N CYS A 79 2.11 8.51 -0.79
CA CYS A 79 1.32 7.96 0.31
C CYS A 79 0.28 8.99 0.80
N PRO A 80 -1.03 8.78 0.59
CA PRO A 80 -2.06 9.75 0.97
C PRO A 80 -2.29 9.83 2.48
N GLU A 81 -1.74 8.89 3.25
CA GLU A 81 -1.85 8.82 4.72
C GLU A 81 -0.50 9.12 5.41
N GLU A 82 0.51 9.56 4.67
CA GLU A 82 1.85 9.90 5.21
C GLU A 82 2.52 8.75 5.99
N ALA A 83 2.16 7.50 5.67
CA ALA A 83 2.56 6.31 6.43
C ALA A 83 3.95 5.76 6.10
N ILE A 84 4.68 6.35 5.15
CA ILE A 84 5.99 5.85 4.68
C ILE A 84 7.04 6.93 4.88
N THR A 85 8.17 6.57 5.50
CA THR A 85 9.34 7.45 5.61
C THR A 85 10.61 6.79 5.09
N LEU A 86 11.50 7.57 4.47
CA LEU A 86 12.80 7.08 4.01
C LEU A 86 13.81 6.93 5.15
N THR A 87 14.62 5.86 5.10
CA THR A 87 15.75 5.64 6.02
C THR A 87 17.04 5.44 5.22
N PRO A 88 17.76 6.53 4.85
CA PRO A 88 19.01 6.46 4.09
C PRO A 88 20.08 5.65 4.82
N GLY A 89 20.67 4.67 4.14
CA GLY A 89 21.63 3.75 4.74
C GLY A 89 21.80 2.46 3.95
N PHE A 90 22.40 1.46 4.59
CA PHE A 90 22.37 0.09 4.08
C PHE A 90 22.46 -0.90 5.24
N LEU A 91 21.80 -2.05 5.10
CA LEU A 91 21.98 -3.18 6.00
C LEU A 91 23.24 -3.96 5.59
N ALA A 92 24.23 -4.02 6.48
CA ALA A 92 25.44 -4.82 6.28
C ALA A 92 25.15 -6.29 6.62
N ALA A 93 24.20 -6.91 5.92
CA ALA A 93 23.75 -8.27 6.13
C ALA A 93 23.06 -8.84 4.86
N PRO A 94 22.99 -10.16 4.65
CA PRO A 94 22.35 -10.77 3.46
C PRO A 94 20.84 -10.49 3.36
N GLU A 95 20.18 -10.20 4.48
CA GLU A 95 18.74 -9.92 4.61
C GLU A 95 18.29 -8.73 3.76
N ARG A 96 19.21 -7.87 3.30
CA ARG A 96 18.91 -6.82 2.31
C ARG A 96 18.36 -7.37 0.98
N THR A 97 18.60 -8.65 0.69
CA THR A 97 18.08 -9.36 -0.48
C THR A 97 16.77 -10.11 -0.22
N GLU A 98 16.29 -10.07 1.02
CA GLU A 98 15.02 -10.63 1.43
C GLU A 98 13.90 -9.62 1.23
N ARG A 99 12.66 -10.13 1.23
CA ARG A 99 11.45 -9.35 1.02
C ARG A 99 10.51 -9.48 2.23
N PRO A 100 10.85 -8.86 3.38
CA PRO A 100 9.95 -8.86 4.53
C PRO A 100 8.64 -8.13 4.23
N ILE A 101 7.59 -8.56 4.94
CA ILE A 101 6.31 -7.87 4.98
C ILE A 101 6.46 -6.66 5.90
N CYS A 102 6.14 -5.48 5.40
CA CYS A 102 6.14 -4.23 6.15
C CYS A 102 4.84 -4.02 6.90
N HIS A 103 3.71 -4.41 6.28
CA HIS A 103 2.38 -4.29 6.84
C HIS A 103 1.42 -5.22 6.10
N GLU A 104 0.48 -5.81 6.81
CA GLU A 104 -0.57 -6.67 6.23
C GLU A 104 -1.87 -6.52 7.03
N GLU A 105 -2.98 -6.77 6.34
CA GLU A 105 -4.31 -6.70 6.93
C GLU A 105 -5.22 -7.73 6.26
N ALA A 106 -6.21 -8.24 6.99
CA ALA A 106 -7.26 -9.05 6.41
C ALA A 106 -8.05 -8.28 5.34
N ALA A 107 -8.40 -8.98 4.26
CA ALA A 107 -9.25 -8.39 3.23
C ALA A 107 -10.67 -8.16 3.76
N PHE A 108 -11.23 -6.99 3.44
CA PHE A 108 -12.64 -6.68 3.62
C PHE A 108 -13.48 -7.45 2.60
N ALA A 109 -14.40 -8.27 3.12
CA ALA A 109 -15.33 -9.06 2.32
C ALA A 109 -16.55 -8.21 1.93
N CYS A 110 -16.96 -8.30 0.66
CA CYS A 110 -18.15 -7.63 0.17
C CYS A 110 -19.40 -8.02 0.97
N ILE A 111 -20.16 -7.03 1.45
CA ILE A 111 -21.39 -7.25 2.24
C ILE A 111 -22.52 -7.96 1.46
N ALA A 112 -22.41 -8.05 0.14
CA ALA A 112 -23.41 -8.68 -0.72
C ALA A 112 -23.04 -10.11 -1.15
N CYS A 113 -21.77 -10.38 -1.47
CA CYS A 113 -21.34 -11.68 -2.01
C CYS A 113 -20.16 -12.33 -1.27
N GLY A 114 -19.56 -11.67 -0.28
CA GLY A 114 -18.41 -12.18 0.47
C GLY A 114 -17.06 -12.12 -0.25
N LYS A 115 -17.01 -11.70 -1.53
CA LYS A 115 -15.74 -11.57 -2.28
C LYS A 115 -14.80 -10.57 -1.57
N PRO A 116 -13.54 -10.95 -1.27
CA PRO A 116 -12.54 -10.01 -0.76
C PRO A 116 -12.16 -9.02 -1.87
N PHE A 117 -12.14 -7.72 -1.57
CA PHE A 117 -11.89 -6.70 -2.62
C PHE A 117 -11.08 -5.47 -2.18
N ALA A 118 -10.97 -5.20 -0.88
CA ALA A 118 -10.25 -4.07 -0.31
C ALA A 118 -9.72 -4.42 1.09
N THR A 119 -9.06 -3.48 1.77
CA THR A 119 -8.75 -3.60 3.21
C THR A 119 -9.80 -2.88 4.04
N ALA A 120 -10.00 -3.30 5.30
CA ALA A 120 -10.94 -2.63 6.18
C ALA A 120 -10.49 -1.19 6.45
N SER A 121 -9.17 -0.94 6.57
CA SER A 121 -8.61 0.40 6.68
C SER A 121 -8.93 1.28 5.47
N THR A 122 -8.79 0.77 4.24
CA THR A 122 -9.16 1.53 3.03
C THR A 122 -10.65 1.85 3.00
N VAL A 123 -11.51 0.86 3.29
CA VAL A 123 -12.98 1.07 3.32
C VAL A 123 -13.36 2.10 4.38
N ALA A 124 -12.80 2.00 5.59
CA ALA A 124 -13.04 2.94 6.68
C ALA A 124 -12.59 4.36 6.32
N THR A 125 -11.38 4.51 5.76
CA THR A 125 -10.84 5.81 5.37
C THR A 125 -11.64 6.47 4.25
N ILE A 126 -12.03 5.71 3.22
CA ILE A 126 -12.87 6.24 2.13
C ILE A 126 -14.23 6.67 2.67
N LYS A 127 -14.85 5.85 3.54
CA LYS A 127 -16.12 6.22 4.19
C LYS A 127 -15.97 7.50 5.01
N ALA A 128 -14.93 7.63 5.81
CA ALA A 128 -14.68 8.83 6.62
C ALA A 128 -14.50 10.07 5.73
N LYS A 129 -13.68 9.96 4.67
CA LYS A 129 -13.41 11.07 3.73
C LYS A 129 -14.66 11.50 2.94
N LEU A 130 -15.59 10.60 2.67
CA LEU A 130 -16.80 10.87 1.88
C LEU A 130 -18.06 11.13 2.72
N ALA A 131 -18.01 11.00 4.04
CA ALA A 131 -19.19 11.05 4.92
C ALA A 131 -20.05 12.31 4.76
N ASN A 132 -19.44 13.44 4.42
CA ASN A 132 -20.11 14.73 4.27
C ASN A 132 -20.45 15.08 2.81
N HIS A 133 -20.17 14.21 1.84
CA HIS A 133 -20.43 14.50 0.43
C HIS A 133 -21.90 14.18 0.08
N PRO A 134 -22.70 15.12 -0.46
CA PRO A 134 -24.13 14.93 -0.71
C PRO A 134 -24.49 13.68 -1.53
N TYR A 135 -23.64 13.34 -2.51
CA TYR A 135 -23.82 12.16 -3.36
C TYR A 135 -23.75 10.82 -2.59
N PHE A 136 -23.07 10.81 -1.44
CA PHE A 136 -22.90 9.64 -0.60
C PHE A 136 -23.83 9.64 0.61
N ALA A 137 -24.83 10.53 0.67
CA ALA A 137 -25.82 10.53 1.75
C ALA A 137 -26.73 9.28 1.70
N GLY A 138 -27.18 8.81 2.86
CA GLY A 138 -28.09 7.68 3.00
C GLY A 138 -27.47 6.33 2.60
N ASP A 139 -28.23 5.50 1.89
CA ASP A 139 -27.84 4.11 1.56
C ASP A 139 -26.66 4.03 0.56
N ALA A 140 -26.24 5.14 -0.04
CA ALA A 140 -25.11 5.18 -0.96
C ALA A 140 -23.78 4.79 -0.29
N MET A 141 -23.62 5.00 1.02
CA MET A 141 -22.42 4.59 1.76
C MET A 141 -22.21 3.08 1.79
N ALA A 142 -23.28 2.29 1.82
CA ALA A 142 -23.19 0.84 1.85
C ALA A 142 -22.52 0.27 0.58
N ARG A 143 -22.58 1.01 -0.55
CA ARG A 143 -21.92 0.62 -1.80
C ARG A 143 -20.39 0.67 -1.73
N LEU A 144 -19.83 1.45 -0.81
CA LEU A 144 -18.38 1.50 -0.57
C LEU A 144 -17.88 0.18 0.05
N GLU A 145 -18.78 -0.58 0.69
CA GLU A 145 -18.53 -1.91 1.28
C GLU A 145 -18.86 -3.06 0.30
N MET A 146 -19.19 -2.74 -0.96
CA MET A 146 -19.44 -3.71 -2.02
C MET A 146 -18.25 -3.79 -2.99
N CYS A 147 -17.95 -5.01 -3.45
CA CYS A 147 -16.99 -5.24 -4.53
C CYS A 147 -17.46 -4.58 -5.83
N GLU A 148 -16.55 -4.45 -6.80
CA GLU A 148 -16.77 -3.84 -8.10
C GLU A 148 -18.01 -4.40 -8.82
N ASP A 149 -18.20 -5.72 -8.78
CA ASP A 149 -19.33 -6.39 -9.43
C ASP A 149 -20.67 -6.10 -8.75
N CYS A 150 -20.71 -6.21 -7.41
CA CYS A 150 -21.93 -6.01 -6.64
C CYS A 150 -22.35 -4.54 -6.62
N ARG A 151 -21.37 -3.63 -6.60
CA ARG A 151 -21.62 -2.19 -6.69
C ARG A 151 -22.31 -1.82 -7.99
N VAL A 152 -21.84 -2.34 -9.13
CA VAL A 152 -22.48 -2.10 -10.44
C VAL A 152 -23.90 -2.67 -10.47
N LYS A 153 -24.08 -3.91 -9.99
CA LYS A 153 -25.40 -4.55 -9.91
C LYS A 153 -26.39 -3.74 -9.08
N ASP A 154 -25.99 -3.25 -7.91
CA ASP A 154 -26.85 -2.47 -7.03
C ASP A 154 -27.28 -1.13 -7.67
N VAL A 155 -26.34 -0.42 -8.31
CA VAL A 155 -26.64 0.82 -9.03
C VAL A 155 -27.67 0.57 -10.13
N TRP A 156 -27.48 -0.47 -10.95
CA TRP A 156 -28.41 -0.82 -12.03
C TRP A 156 -29.79 -1.25 -11.52
N GLN A 157 -29.85 -2.05 -10.45
CA GLN A 157 -31.12 -2.44 -9.84
C GLN A 157 -31.87 -1.23 -9.27
N THR A 158 -31.14 -0.28 -8.69
CA THR A 158 -31.72 0.98 -8.20
C THR A 158 -32.28 1.80 -9.37
N MET A 159 -31.54 1.92 -10.47
CA MET A 159 -32.00 2.63 -11.69
C MET A 159 -33.26 2.00 -12.27
N ALA A 160 -33.33 0.67 -12.35
CA ALA A 160 -34.49 -0.04 -12.87
C ALA A 160 -35.74 0.15 -11.98
N ARG A 161 -35.56 0.17 -10.66
CA ARG A 161 -36.65 0.36 -9.68
C ARG A 161 -37.09 1.82 -9.58
N VAL A 162 -36.16 2.77 -9.65
CA VAL A 162 -36.40 4.21 -9.48
C VAL A 162 -35.64 5.02 -10.54
N PRO A 163 -36.10 5.05 -11.81
CA PRO A 163 -35.37 5.69 -12.91
C PRO A 163 -35.07 7.18 -12.67
N LYS A 164 -35.99 7.90 -12.01
CA LYS A 164 -35.83 9.34 -11.71
C LYS A 164 -34.75 9.65 -10.67
N ALA A 165 -34.23 8.66 -9.94
CA ALA A 165 -33.20 8.88 -8.94
C ALA A 165 -31.88 9.42 -9.55
N GLN A 166 -31.64 9.18 -10.84
CA GLN A 166 -30.45 9.67 -11.56
C GLN A 166 -30.47 11.18 -11.83
N LEU A 167 -31.61 11.84 -11.67
CA LEU A 167 -31.78 13.27 -11.94
C LEU A 167 -31.47 14.13 -10.70
N LYS A 168 -31.16 13.51 -9.56
CA LYS A 168 -30.73 14.22 -8.35
C LYS A 168 -29.27 14.64 -8.52
N VAL A 169 -29.07 15.89 -8.92
CA VAL A 169 -27.80 16.62 -8.85
C VAL A 169 -27.77 17.40 -7.54
#